data_AF-A0A9E3UI94-F1
#
_entry.id   AF-A0A9E3UI94-F1
#
_cell.length_a   1.000
_cell.length_b   1.000
_cell.length_c   1.000
_cell.angle_alpha   90.00
_cell.angle_beta   90.00
_cell.angle_gamma   90.00
#
_symmetry.space_group_name_H-M   'P 1'
#
loop_
_entity.id
_entity.type
_entity.pdbx_description
1 polymer ?
#
loop_
_entity_poly.entity_id
_entity_poly.type
_entity_poly.pdbx_seq_one_letter_code
_entity_poly.pdbx_strand_id
1 'polypeptide(L)'
;MANVGEGQEATAATTPAAAEAAGQADKGFAFAKPAMGGPVRDEEPSRPAPANGPSPLTERQKLAMRATRNARYHEDREGHFDRLNRLSNFLVLALGSSSVVAGLSAMPWLATMSGGLTATLGAAQLVFDFSGQASLHRDLRKGFLSVCTRSRDEAQPIASLNAEMEGLYCNEPPTFHAVNIMAWNTAQLAFGRPRDTLAHVPWWRARLRHFCRFDPAAFT
;
A
#
# COMPACT_ATOMS: atom_id res chain seq x y z
N MET A 1 -20.08 -59.56 34.45
CA MET A 1 -19.68 -60.76 33.68
C MET A 1 -19.88 -60.38 32.20
N ALA A 2 -18.81 -59.94 31.52
CA ALA A 2 -18.06 -60.69 30.47
C ALA A 2 -18.99 -61.13 29.31
N ASN A 3 -18.81 -60.82 28.02
CA ASN A 3 -17.62 -60.89 27.13
C ASN A 3 -18.00 -60.15 25.80
N VAL A 4 -17.18 -59.29 25.18
CA VAL A 4 -16.13 -59.51 24.14
C VAL A 4 -16.60 -60.12 22.81
N GLY A 5 -16.22 -59.43 21.70
CA GLY A 5 -16.02 -59.94 20.34
C GLY A 5 -17.20 -59.73 19.39
N GLU A 6 -17.10 -59.47 18.09
CA GLU A 6 -16.03 -59.22 17.11
C GLU A 6 -16.76 -59.02 15.74
N GLY A 7 -16.09 -58.49 14.71
CA GLY A 7 -16.53 -58.65 13.30
C GLY A 7 -17.12 -57.41 12.64
N GLN A 8 -16.28 -56.61 11.96
CA GLN A 8 -16.13 -56.61 10.49
C GLN A 8 -17.30 -55.98 9.71
N GLU A 9 -17.20 -54.66 9.47
CA GLU A 9 -17.89 -54.00 8.36
C GLU A 9 -17.04 -54.15 7.08
N ALA A 10 -17.59 -54.86 6.09
CA ALA A 10 -17.05 -55.02 4.76
C ALA A 10 -17.79 -54.14 3.74
N THR A 11 -17.04 -53.21 3.14
CA THR A 11 -16.97 -52.86 1.69
C THR A 11 -18.25 -52.66 0.86
N ALA A 12 -18.42 -51.44 0.33
CA ALA A 12 -18.61 -51.10 -1.11
C ALA A 12 -18.67 -49.56 -1.23
N ALA A 13 -17.60 -48.83 -1.59
CA ALA A 13 -17.01 -48.66 -2.93
C ALA A 13 -17.99 -48.15 -3.99
N THR A 14 -18.10 -46.81 -4.11
CA THR A 14 -18.52 -46.13 -5.34
C THR A 14 -17.49 -45.04 -5.69
N THR A 15 -16.74 -45.32 -6.75
CA THR A 15 -15.83 -44.47 -7.50
C THR A 15 -16.55 -43.25 -8.10
N PRO A 16 -15.86 -42.12 -8.30
CA PRO A 16 -15.69 -41.69 -9.68
C PRO A 16 -14.24 -41.31 -10.05
N ALA A 17 -13.89 -41.86 -11.20
CA ALA A 17 -12.89 -41.50 -12.21
C ALA A 17 -11.97 -40.29 -11.94
N ALA A 18 -10.68 -40.61 -11.95
CA ALA A 18 -9.60 -39.68 -12.19
C ALA A 18 -9.43 -39.37 -13.69
N ALA A 19 -8.98 -38.15 -13.93
CA ALA A 19 -7.93 -37.76 -14.89
C ALA A 19 -8.20 -37.89 -16.40
N GLU A 20 -8.40 -36.75 -17.05
CA GLU A 20 -7.72 -36.44 -18.31
C GLU A 20 -7.67 -34.92 -18.55
N ALA A 21 -6.47 -34.32 -18.46
CA ALA A 21 -6.06 -33.12 -19.21
C ALA A 21 -4.61 -32.78 -18.84
N ALA A 22 -3.68 -33.44 -19.51
CA ALA A 22 -2.28 -33.08 -19.52
C ALA A 22 -2.03 -31.97 -20.55
N GLY A 23 -1.26 -30.96 -20.13
CA GLY A 23 -0.14 -30.45 -20.92
C GLY A 23 -0.44 -29.48 -22.06
N GLN A 24 -0.37 -28.18 -21.77
CA GLN A 24 0.24 -27.24 -22.71
C GLN A 24 1.28 -26.41 -21.95
N ALA A 25 2.55 -26.78 -22.15
CA ALA A 25 3.70 -26.06 -21.64
C ALA A 25 3.82 -24.72 -22.38
N ASP A 26 3.58 -23.62 -21.69
CA ASP A 26 3.87 -22.28 -22.19
C ASP A 26 5.32 -21.90 -21.90
N LYS A 27 5.95 -21.32 -22.90
CA LYS A 27 7.38 -21.16 -23.06
C LYS A 27 7.85 -19.88 -22.36
N GLY A 28 8.90 -20.01 -21.55
CA GLY A 28 9.93 -18.98 -21.35
C GLY A 28 9.49 -17.63 -20.79
N PHE A 29 9.72 -17.41 -19.49
CA PHE A 29 9.86 -16.07 -18.93
C PHE A 29 11.13 -15.41 -19.47
N ALA A 30 11.03 -14.78 -20.64
CA ALA A 30 12.02 -13.81 -21.10
C ALA A 30 11.79 -12.48 -20.37
N PHE A 31 12.81 -11.99 -19.67
CA PHE A 31 12.83 -10.61 -19.16
C PHE A 31 12.91 -9.65 -20.35
N ALA A 32 11.76 -9.21 -20.85
CA ALA A 32 11.68 -8.14 -21.83
C ALA A 32 12.13 -6.83 -21.20
N LYS A 33 13.22 -6.28 -21.76
CA LYS A 33 13.66 -4.89 -21.57
C LYS A 33 12.47 -3.96 -21.86
N PRO A 34 12.16 -2.95 -21.03
CA PRO A 34 11.00 -2.10 -21.30
C PRO A 34 11.26 -1.32 -22.59
N ALA A 35 10.45 -1.59 -23.61
CA ALA A 35 10.40 -0.82 -24.84
C ALA A 35 9.84 0.57 -24.51
N MET A 36 10.73 1.57 -24.47
CA MET A 36 10.38 2.98 -24.52
C MET A 36 9.78 3.26 -25.90
N GLY A 37 8.45 3.21 -26.00
CA GLY A 37 7.73 3.43 -27.25
C GLY A 37 6.23 3.24 -27.08
N GLY A 38 5.63 3.95 -26.11
CA GLY A 38 4.18 4.10 -26.08
C GLY A 38 3.70 4.95 -27.27
N PRO A 39 2.43 4.80 -27.71
CA PRO A 39 1.90 5.60 -28.80
C PRO A 39 2.04 7.07 -28.46
N VAL A 40 2.62 7.84 -29.38
CA VAL A 40 2.63 9.29 -29.37
C VAL A 40 1.19 9.72 -29.19
N ARG A 41 0.83 10.20 -28.00
CA ARG A 41 -0.42 10.93 -27.82
C ARG A 41 -0.31 12.12 -28.73
N ASP A 42 -1.21 12.21 -29.70
CA ASP A 42 -1.39 13.40 -30.52
C ASP A 42 -1.30 14.61 -29.61
N GLU A 43 -0.34 15.49 -29.90
CA GLU A 43 -0.14 16.72 -29.14
C GLU A 43 -1.45 17.49 -29.19
N GLU A 44 -2.16 17.52 -28.05
CA GLU A 44 -3.25 18.45 -27.82
C GLU A 44 -2.70 19.84 -28.20
N PRO A 45 -3.31 20.55 -29.16
CA PRO A 45 -2.79 21.81 -29.65
C PRO A 45 -2.52 22.72 -28.46
N SER A 46 -1.27 23.13 -28.34
CA SER A 46 -0.72 23.91 -27.25
C SER A 46 -1.64 25.08 -26.93
N ARG A 47 -2.47 24.89 -25.91
CA ARG A 47 -3.33 25.94 -25.37
C ARG A 47 -2.40 27.09 -25.01
N PRO A 48 -2.61 28.31 -25.55
CA PRO A 48 -1.73 29.43 -25.26
C PRO A 48 -1.63 29.56 -23.74
N ALA A 49 -0.39 29.56 -23.24
CA ALA A 49 -0.13 29.76 -21.82
C ALA A 49 -0.88 31.04 -21.41
N PRO A 50 -1.71 31.00 -20.35
CA PRO A 50 -2.42 32.19 -19.92
C PRO A 50 -1.41 33.31 -19.68
N ALA A 51 -1.62 34.46 -20.31
CA ALA A 51 -0.74 35.63 -20.25
C ALA A 51 -0.59 36.22 -18.83
N ASN A 52 -1.37 35.72 -17.88
CA ASN A 52 -1.30 36.00 -16.47
C ASN A 52 -0.92 34.69 -15.76
N GLY A 53 0.02 34.73 -14.81
CA GLY A 53 0.41 33.55 -14.02
C GLY A 53 -0.80 32.80 -13.41
N PRO A 54 -0.60 31.57 -12.91
CA PRO A 54 -1.71 30.73 -12.45
C PRO A 54 -2.57 31.48 -11.44
N SER A 55 -3.86 31.64 -11.75
CA SER A 55 -4.80 32.37 -10.90
C SER A 55 -4.66 31.94 -9.44
N PRO A 56 -4.68 32.89 -8.49
CA PRO A 56 -4.56 32.56 -7.08
C PRO A 56 -5.72 31.63 -6.69
N LEU A 57 -5.38 30.55 -5.97
CA LEU A 57 -6.40 29.62 -5.46
C LEU A 57 -7.29 30.35 -4.45
N THR A 58 -8.59 30.10 -4.52
CA THR A 58 -9.53 30.54 -3.48
C THR A 58 -9.23 29.86 -2.15
N GLU A 59 -9.70 30.41 -1.02
CA GLU A 59 -9.49 29.78 0.29
C GLU A 59 -10.06 28.34 0.37
N ARG A 60 -11.20 28.09 -0.29
CA ARG A 60 -11.76 26.74 -0.41
C ARG A 60 -10.85 25.82 -1.22
N GLN A 61 -10.31 26.30 -2.33
CA GLN A 61 -9.36 25.52 -3.14
C GLN A 61 -8.05 25.24 -2.38
N LYS A 62 -7.53 26.21 -1.62
CA LYS A 62 -6.36 26.01 -0.75
C LYS A 62 -6.63 24.96 0.31
N LEU A 63 -7.80 25.00 0.96
CA LEU A 63 -8.24 23.99 1.92
C LEU A 63 -8.34 22.60 1.25
N ALA A 64 -9.03 22.51 0.13
CA ALA A 64 -9.19 21.26 -0.63
C ALA A 64 -7.84 20.68 -1.07
N MET A 65 -6.90 21.53 -1.49
CA MET A 65 -5.55 21.13 -1.87
C MET A 65 -4.76 20.60 -0.67
N ARG A 66 -4.82 21.28 0.49
CA ARG A 66 -4.23 20.77 1.75
C ARG A 66 -4.83 19.43 2.15
N ALA A 67 -6.16 19.30 2.11
CA ALA A 67 -6.84 18.03 2.41
C ALA A 67 -6.42 16.91 1.44
N THR A 68 -6.37 17.21 0.14
CA THR A 68 -5.91 16.27 -0.90
C THR A 68 -4.47 15.81 -0.67
N ARG A 69 -3.56 16.74 -0.34
CA ARG A 69 -2.17 16.41 0.00
C ARG A 69 -2.11 15.40 1.15
N ASN A 70 -2.78 15.68 2.27
CA ASN A 70 -2.71 14.80 3.44
C ASN A 70 -3.40 13.45 3.16
N ALA A 71 -4.50 13.43 2.41
CA ALA A 71 -5.12 12.20 1.94
C ALA A 71 -4.14 11.33 1.10
N ARG A 72 -3.39 11.93 0.17
CA ARG A 72 -2.38 11.23 -0.63
C ARG A 72 -1.19 10.75 0.19
N TYR A 73 -0.75 11.55 1.16
CA TYR A 73 0.29 11.14 2.11
C TYR A 73 -0.13 9.87 2.87
N HIS A 74 -1.35 9.86 3.42
CA HIS A 74 -1.85 8.73 4.17
C HIS A 74 -2.20 7.52 3.30
N GLU A 75 -2.60 7.72 2.04
CA GLU A 75 -2.76 6.64 1.05
C GLU A 75 -1.44 5.89 0.81
N ASP A 76 -0.34 6.61 0.61
CA ASP A 76 0.97 5.99 0.38
C ASP A 76 1.49 5.28 1.65
N ARG A 77 1.23 5.85 2.83
CA ARG A 77 1.56 5.22 4.12
C ARG A 77 0.71 3.97 4.40
N GLU A 78 -0.61 4.03 4.17
CA GLU A 78 -1.53 2.90 4.25
C GLU A 78 -1.03 1.76 3.35
N GLY A 79 -0.76 2.06 2.07
CA GLY A 79 -0.28 1.06 1.12
C GLY A 79 1.10 0.48 1.46
N HIS A 80 1.97 1.21 2.15
CA HIS A 80 3.24 0.66 2.65
C HIS A 80 3.01 -0.38 3.75
N PHE A 81 2.22 -0.05 4.77
CA PHE A 81 1.96 -0.96 5.88
C PHE A 81 1.11 -2.17 5.46
N ASP A 82 0.14 -1.99 4.57
CA ASP A 82 -0.63 -3.11 4.01
C ASP A 82 0.27 -4.09 3.24
N ARG A 83 1.23 -3.58 2.45
CA ARG A 83 2.23 -4.42 1.78
C ARG A 83 3.12 -5.18 2.76
N LEU A 84 3.60 -4.52 3.82
CA LEU A 84 4.41 -5.18 4.86
C LEU A 84 3.63 -6.26 5.59
N ASN A 85 2.37 -5.99 5.93
CA ASN A 85 1.49 -6.96 6.58
C ASN A 85 1.25 -8.19 5.70
N ARG A 86 0.89 -7.98 4.43
CA ARG A 86 0.66 -9.08 3.47
C ARG A 86 1.93 -9.88 3.19
N LEU A 87 3.08 -9.22 3.04
CA LEU A 87 4.36 -9.88 2.84
C LEU A 87 4.75 -10.72 4.07
N SER A 88 4.55 -10.18 5.28
CA SER A 88 4.84 -10.91 6.52
C SER A 88 3.95 -12.15 6.66
N ASN A 89 2.65 -12.01 6.44
CA ASN A 89 1.72 -13.15 6.43
C ASN A 89 2.12 -14.22 5.42
N PHE A 90 2.49 -13.80 4.20
CA PHE A 90 2.96 -14.72 3.18
C PHE A 90 4.23 -15.47 3.60
N LEU A 91 5.22 -14.76 4.15
CA LEU A 91 6.47 -15.37 4.60
C LEU A 91 6.24 -16.34 5.76
N VAL A 92 5.39 -15.99 6.73
CA VAL A 92 4.99 -16.88 7.83
C VAL A 92 4.37 -18.17 7.27
N LEU A 93 3.43 -18.05 6.33
CA LEU A 93 2.79 -19.23 5.72
C LEU A 93 3.78 -20.08 4.92
N ALA A 94 4.63 -19.46 4.10
CA ALA A 94 5.59 -20.15 3.26
C ALA A 94 6.66 -20.87 4.10
N LEU A 95 7.22 -20.18 5.10
CA LEU A 95 8.24 -20.75 5.99
C LEU A 95 7.64 -21.81 6.91
N GLY A 96 6.42 -21.61 7.42
CA GLY A 96 5.73 -22.61 8.24
C GLY A 96 5.46 -23.89 7.46
N SER A 97 4.99 -23.75 6.22
CA SER A 97 4.79 -24.89 5.30
C SER A 97 6.11 -25.60 4.99
N SER A 98 7.17 -24.83 4.71
CA SER A 98 8.51 -25.37 4.47
C SER A 98 9.05 -26.14 5.67
N SER A 99 8.79 -25.66 6.90
CA SER A 99 9.18 -26.33 8.15
C SER A 99 8.55 -27.72 8.28
N VAL A 100 7.28 -27.85 7.92
CA VAL A 100 6.57 -29.14 7.96
C VAL A 100 7.15 -30.11 6.94
N VAL A 101 7.34 -29.67 5.69
CA VAL A 101 7.89 -30.51 4.62
C VAL A 101 9.33 -30.95 4.93
N ALA A 102 10.16 -30.04 5.45
CA ALA A 102 11.53 -30.36 5.85
C ALA A 102 11.58 -31.37 7.01
N GLY A 103 10.65 -31.26 7.97
CA GLY A 103 10.50 -32.22 9.06
C GLY A 103 10.14 -33.61 8.55
N LEU A 104 9.19 -33.70 7.62
CA LEU A 104 8.79 -34.97 6.99
C LEU A 104 9.90 -35.58 6.12
N SER A 105 10.74 -34.75 5.51
CA SER A 105 11.84 -35.17 4.65
C SER A 105 13.13 -35.50 5.42
N ALA A 106 13.06 -35.62 6.75
CA ALA A 106 14.21 -35.87 7.63
C ALA A 106 15.37 -34.87 7.45
N MET A 107 15.05 -33.61 7.16
CA MET A 107 15.99 -32.48 7.11
C MET A 107 15.82 -31.60 8.35
N PRO A 108 16.25 -32.05 9.55
CA PRO A 108 15.91 -31.41 10.82
C PRO A 108 16.42 -29.97 10.91
N TRP A 109 17.60 -29.68 10.35
CA TRP A 109 18.17 -28.33 10.39
C TRP A 109 17.31 -27.32 9.61
N LEU A 110 16.82 -27.68 8.41
CA LEU A 110 15.91 -26.80 7.65
C LEU A 110 14.59 -26.61 8.38
N ALA A 111 14.05 -27.68 8.97
CA ALA A 111 12.81 -27.62 9.74
C ALA A 111 12.95 -26.65 10.92
N THR A 112 14.03 -26.75 11.70
CA THR A 112 14.28 -25.84 12.82
C THR A 112 14.48 -24.40 12.36
N MET A 113 15.25 -24.16 11.28
CA MET A 113 15.48 -22.80 10.78
C MET A 113 14.21 -22.14 10.25
N SER A 114 13.46 -22.84 9.40
CA SER A 114 12.21 -22.31 8.82
C SER A 114 11.11 -22.14 9.88
N GLY A 115 10.98 -23.07 10.82
CA GLY A 115 10.08 -22.94 11.98
C GLY A 115 10.45 -21.76 12.88
N GLY A 116 11.74 -21.59 13.18
CA GLY A 116 12.24 -20.45 13.97
C GLY A 116 12.02 -19.10 13.30
N LEU A 117 12.27 -19.00 11.99
CA LEU A 117 11.98 -17.79 11.22
C LEU A 117 10.48 -17.49 11.17
N THR A 118 9.64 -18.52 11.01
CA THR A 118 8.18 -18.39 11.05
C THR A 118 7.71 -17.80 12.38
N ALA A 119 8.18 -18.37 13.49
CA ALA A 119 7.83 -17.89 14.83
C ALA A 119 8.30 -16.44 15.06
N THR A 120 9.53 -16.11 14.63
CA THR A 120 10.10 -14.78 14.77
C THR A 120 9.32 -13.74 13.96
N LEU A 121 8.97 -14.04 12.71
CA LEU A 121 8.19 -13.14 11.86
C LEU A 121 6.75 -12.97 12.39
N GLY A 122 6.12 -14.03 12.86
CA GLY A 122 4.80 -13.97 13.49
C GLY A 122 4.81 -13.08 14.75
N ALA A 123 5.83 -13.23 15.60
CA ALA A 123 6.01 -12.38 16.77
C ALA A 123 6.29 -10.92 16.38
N ALA A 124 7.16 -10.67 15.40
CA ALA A 124 7.46 -9.32 14.92
C ALA A 124 6.22 -8.61 14.38
N GLN A 125 5.35 -9.32 13.65
CA GLN A 125 4.10 -8.76 13.14
C GLN A 125 3.18 -8.30 14.27
N LEU A 126 3.11 -9.07 15.37
CA LEU A 126 2.31 -8.71 16.54
C LEU A 126 2.89 -7.48 17.26
N VAL A 127 4.21 -7.41 17.40
CA VAL A 127 4.90 -6.30 18.09
C VAL A 127 4.79 -4.99 17.29
N PHE A 128 4.96 -5.03 15.97
CA PHE A 128 4.95 -3.82 15.15
C PHE A 128 3.55 -3.40 14.68
N ASP A 129 2.55 -4.27 14.81
CA ASP A 129 1.14 -4.01 14.47
C ASP A 129 0.96 -3.32 13.11
N PHE A 130 1.49 -3.93 12.04
CA PHE A 130 1.38 -3.35 10.69
C PHE A 130 -0.07 -3.17 10.24
N SER A 131 -0.99 -4.02 10.71
CA SER A 131 -2.42 -3.92 10.39
C SER A 131 -3.08 -2.72 11.07
N GLY A 132 -2.78 -2.48 12.35
CA GLY A 132 -3.24 -1.29 13.07
C GLY A 132 -2.68 -0.01 12.44
N GLN A 133 -1.40 0.03 12.08
CA GLN A 133 -0.79 1.17 11.39
C GLN A 133 -1.44 1.47 10.03
N ALA A 134 -1.76 0.44 9.25
CA ALA A 134 -2.48 0.61 7.99
C ALA A 134 -3.90 1.16 8.21
N SER A 135 -4.59 0.66 9.24
CA SER A 135 -5.96 1.10 9.59
C SER A 135 -5.98 2.55 10.08
N LEU A 136 -5.03 2.95 10.93
CA LEU A 136 -4.85 4.34 11.37
C LEU A 136 -4.72 5.29 10.16
N HIS A 137 -3.83 4.97 9.22
CA HIS A 137 -3.64 5.79 8.04
C HIS A 137 -4.86 5.78 7.11
N ARG A 138 -5.58 4.68 6.99
CA ARG A 138 -6.85 4.60 6.25
C ARG A 138 -7.89 5.56 6.83
N ASP A 139 -8.01 5.61 8.14
CA ASP A 139 -9.03 6.44 8.80
C ASP A 139 -8.69 7.93 8.69
N LEU A 140 -7.41 8.29 8.87
CA LEU A 140 -6.93 9.65 8.58
C LEU A 140 -7.18 10.04 7.11
N ARG A 141 -6.88 9.15 6.16
CA ARG A 141 -7.14 9.39 4.73
C ARG A 141 -8.62 9.65 4.47
N LYS A 142 -9.52 8.85 5.05
CA LYS A 142 -10.98 9.05 4.93
C LYS A 142 -11.40 10.40 5.51
N GLY A 143 -10.88 10.78 6.67
CA GLY A 143 -11.12 12.09 7.29
C GLY A 143 -10.74 13.25 6.37
N PHE A 144 -9.53 13.22 5.81
CA PHE A 144 -9.08 14.26 4.88
C PHE A 144 -9.88 14.29 3.58
N LEU A 145 -10.27 13.14 3.03
CA LEU A 145 -11.14 13.08 1.85
C LEU A 145 -12.56 13.61 2.13
N SER A 146 -13.08 13.39 3.34
CA SER A 146 -14.34 13.99 3.80
C SER A 146 -14.26 15.51 3.76
N VAL A 147 -13.24 16.10 4.38
CA VAL A 147 -13.02 17.55 4.34
C VAL A 147 -12.86 18.05 2.90
N CYS A 148 -12.07 17.35 2.07
CA CYS A 148 -11.89 17.73 0.67
C CYS A 148 -13.21 17.76 -0.09
N THR A 149 -14.08 16.78 0.12
CA THR A 149 -15.39 16.70 -0.55
C THR A 149 -16.31 17.81 -0.06
N ARG A 150 -16.40 18.02 1.27
CA ARG A 150 -17.24 19.06 1.89
C ARG A 150 -16.76 20.48 1.58
N SER A 151 -15.48 20.68 1.31
CA SER A 151 -14.95 21.99 0.92
C SER A 151 -15.50 22.52 -0.41
N ARG A 152 -16.03 21.63 -1.26
CA ARG A 152 -16.70 21.97 -2.53
C ARG A 152 -18.13 22.48 -2.34
N ASP A 153 -18.74 22.20 -1.20
CA ASP A 153 -20.06 22.70 -0.85
C ASP A 153 -19.92 24.13 -0.29
N GLU A 154 -20.52 25.10 -0.99
CA GLU A 154 -20.48 26.51 -0.60
C GLU A 154 -21.25 26.79 0.69
N ALA A 155 -22.23 25.96 1.03
CA ALA A 155 -23.00 26.08 2.27
C ALA A 155 -22.15 25.76 3.51
N GLN A 156 -21.07 25.00 3.38
CA GLN A 156 -20.20 24.64 4.49
C GLN A 156 -19.28 25.82 4.87
N PRO A 157 -19.28 26.27 6.13
CA PRO A 157 -18.35 27.31 6.59
C PRO A 157 -16.90 26.83 6.57
N ILE A 158 -16.00 27.61 5.97
CA ILE A 158 -14.56 27.28 5.87
C ILE A 158 -13.93 27.11 7.27
N ALA A 159 -14.35 27.92 8.23
CA ALA A 159 -13.85 27.84 9.61
C ALA A 159 -14.13 26.47 10.27
N SER A 160 -15.34 25.92 10.03
CA SER A 160 -15.72 24.59 10.54
C SER A 160 -14.85 23.48 9.93
N LEU A 161 -14.58 23.56 8.62
CA LEU A 161 -13.73 22.61 7.92
C LEU A 161 -12.25 22.72 8.34
N ASN A 162 -11.76 23.92 8.65
CA ASN A 162 -10.41 24.09 9.22
C ASN A 162 -10.31 23.46 10.61
N ALA A 163 -11.32 23.63 11.48
CA ALA A 163 -11.34 22.98 12.78
C ALA A 163 -11.34 21.44 12.66
N GLU A 164 -12.08 20.90 11.68
CA GLU A 164 -12.04 19.46 11.38
C GLU A 164 -10.64 19.00 10.91
N MET A 165 -9.98 19.77 10.04
CA MET A 165 -8.58 19.50 9.64
C MET A 165 -7.61 19.51 10.83
N GLU A 166 -7.74 20.48 11.73
CA GLU A 166 -6.92 20.57 12.94
C GLU A 166 -7.12 19.37 13.85
N GLY A 167 -8.36 18.91 14.01
CA GLY A 167 -8.66 17.67 14.73
C GLY A 167 -7.99 16.44 14.10
N LEU A 168 -7.89 16.37 12.77
CA LEU A 168 -7.16 15.30 12.09
C LEU A 168 -5.64 15.41 12.33
N TYR A 169 -5.08 16.62 12.26
CA TYR A 169 -3.65 16.85 12.52
C TYR A 169 -3.21 16.41 13.92
N CYS A 170 -4.06 16.60 14.93
CA CYS A 170 -3.77 16.16 16.30
C CYS A 170 -3.55 14.64 16.42
N ASN A 171 -4.09 13.85 15.50
CA ASN A 171 -3.99 12.39 15.50
C ASN A 171 -2.90 11.88 14.53
N GLU A 172 -2.17 12.78 13.86
CA GLU A 172 -1.17 12.35 12.89
C GLU A 172 0.10 11.81 13.57
N PRO A 173 0.60 10.64 13.13
CA PRO A 173 1.94 10.21 13.51
C PRO A 173 2.99 11.09 12.81
N PRO A 174 4.25 11.09 13.29
CA PRO A 174 5.25 12.02 12.78
C PRO A 174 5.49 11.88 11.27
N THR A 175 5.61 13.01 10.60
CA THR A 175 5.61 13.12 9.14
C THR A 175 6.88 12.55 8.50
N PHE A 176 6.71 11.78 7.41
CA PHE A 176 7.81 11.40 6.53
C PHE A 176 7.90 12.40 5.37
N HIS A 177 8.87 13.31 5.43
CA HIS A 177 8.94 14.47 4.55
C HIS A 177 9.02 14.11 3.06
N ALA A 178 9.76 13.06 2.67
CA ALA A 178 9.80 12.60 1.29
C ALA A 178 8.41 12.18 0.76
N VAL A 179 7.63 11.45 1.57
CA VAL A 179 6.26 11.07 1.22
C VAL A 179 5.37 12.31 1.12
N ASN A 180 5.49 13.22 2.09
CA ASN A 180 4.69 14.45 2.12
C ASN A 180 4.95 15.34 0.90
N ILE A 181 6.19 15.43 0.44
CA ILE A 181 6.55 16.23 -0.74
C ILE A 181 6.04 15.59 -2.03
N MET A 182 6.14 14.26 -2.16
CA MET A 182 5.53 13.56 -3.28
C MET A 182 4.00 13.76 -3.32
N ALA A 183 3.37 13.72 -2.14
CA ALA A 183 1.94 14.03 -2.00
C ALA A 183 1.62 15.49 -2.33
N TRP A 184 2.50 16.44 -1.96
CA TRP A 184 2.40 17.85 -2.32
C TRP A 184 2.44 18.05 -3.83
N ASN A 185 3.43 17.47 -4.51
CA ASN A 185 3.55 17.55 -5.96
C ASN A 185 2.31 16.97 -6.67
N THR A 186 1.79 15.85 -6.15
CA THR A 186 0.57 15.23 -6.68
C THR A 186 -0.65 16.14 -6.49
N ALA A 187 -0.77 16.79 -5.33
CA ALA A 187 -1.85 17.75 -5.07
C ALA A 187 -1.73 19.00 -5.95
N GLN A 188 -0.52 19.57 -6.11
CA GLN A 188 -0.28 20.71 -6.99
C GLN A 188 -0.73 20.42 -8.42
N LEU A 189 -0.35 19.26 -8.96
CA LEU A 189 -0.78 18.80 -10.29
C LEU A 189 -2.31 18.63 -10.39
N ALA A 190 -2.95 18.07 -9.37
CA ALA A 190 -4.40 17.89 -9.34
C ALA A 190 -5.19 19.21 -9.35
N PHE A 191 -4.58 20.31 -8.89
CA PHE A 191 -5.16 21.65 -8.88
C PHE A 191 -4.64 22.54 -10.03
N GLY A 192 -4.02 21.93 -11.06
CA GLY A 192 -3.57 22.64 -12.25
C GLY A 192 -2.42 23.62 -12.02
N ARG A 193 -1.62 23.41 -10.96
CA ARG A 193 -0.44 24.24 -10.70
C ARG A 193 0.68 23.86 -11.67
N PRO A 194 1.46 24.83 -12.16
CA PRO A 194 2.49 24.57 -13.16
C PRO A 194 3.64 23.71 -12.59
N ARG A 195 4.32 22.98 -13.48
CA ARG A 195 5.31 21.94 -13.11
C ARG A 195 6.59 22.50 -12.48
N ASP A 196 6.87 23.77 -12.74
CA ASP A 196 7.95 24.55 -12.12
C ASP A 196 7.77 24.72 -10.60
N THR A 197 6.54 24.63 -10.09
CA THR A 197 6.24 24.70 -8.64
C THR A 197 6.40 23.36 -7.91
N LEU A 198 6.79 22.30 -8.61
CA LEU A 198 6.96 20.97 -8.03
C LEU A 198 8.35 20.86 -7.40
N ALA A 199 8.40 20.40 -6.16
CA ALA A 199 9.66 20.18 -5.47
C ALA A 199 10.38 18.96 -6.06
N HIS A 200 11.69 19.06 -6.25
CA HIS A 200 12.48 17.95 -6.75
C HIS A 200 12.69 16.89 -5.65
N VAL A 201 12.38 15.62 -5.97
CA VAL A 201 12.61 14.48 -5.07
C VAL A 201 13.57 13.52 -5.75
N PRO A 202 14.81 13.38 -5.28
CA PRO A 202 15.75 12.43 -5.88
C PRO A 202 15.26 11.00 -5.69
N TRP A 203 15.49 10.16 -6.70
CA TRP A 203 14.94 8.80 -6.79
C TRP A 203 15.27 7.92 -5.57
N TRP A 204 16.47 8.05 -5.00
CA TRP A 204 16.89 7.24 -3.85
C TRP A 204 16.12 7.62 -2.57
N ARG A 205 15.81 8.91 -2.39
CA ARG A 205 14.94 9.37 -1.29
C ARG A 205 13.50 8.93 -1.52
N ALA A 206 13.03 8.94 -2.77
CA ALA A 206 11.72 8.40 -3.11
C ALA A 206 11.62 6.90 -2.80
N ARG A 207 12.71 6.14 -2.94
CA ARG A 207 12.74 4.70 -2.62
C ARG A 207 12.82 4.41 -1.12
N LEU A 208 13.57 5.22 -0.37
CA LEU A 208 13.75 5.11 1.08
C LEU A 208 12.72 5.90 1.90
N ARG A 209 11.73 6.51 1.24
CA ARG A 209 10.76 7.46 1.83
C ARG A 209 9.98 6.94 3.04
N HIS A 210 9.83 5.63 3.18
CA HIS A 210 9.09 5.01 4.29
C HIS A 210 9.97 4.64 5.48
N PHE A 211 11.29 4.56 5.28
CA PHE A 211 12.25 4.08 6.27
C PHE A 211 13.00 5.22 6.95
N CYS A 212 13.27 6.31 6.23
CA CYS A 212 14.03 7.45 6.75
C CYS A 212 13.16 8.71 6.80
N ARG A 213 13.20 9.41 7.94
CA ARG A 213 12.66 10.78 8.07
C ARG A 213 13.74 11.77 7.60
N PHE A 214 13.75 12.04 6.30
CA PHE A 214 14.66 13.03 5.72
C PHE A 214 14.33 14.44 6.22
N ASP A 215 15.35 15.29 6.34
CA ASP A 215 15.18 16.71 6.68
C ASP A 215 14.32 17.42 5.60
N PRO A 216 13.28 18.20 5.97
CA PRO A 216 12.52 19.01 5.02
C PRO A 216 13.38 19.98 4.21
N ALA A 217 14.47 20.53 4.78
CA ALA A 217 15.35 21.46 4.07
C ALA A 217 16.09 20.81 2.89
N ALA A 218 16.11 19.49 2.83
CA ALA A 218 16.80 18.76 1.78
C ALA A 218 16.03 18.73 0.45
N PHE A 219 14.82 19.29 0.38
CA PHE A 219 13.93 19.27 -0.77
C PHE A 219 13.57 20.70 -1.19
N THR A 220 14.52 21.37 -1.80
CA THR A 220 14.36 22.67 -2.48
C THR A 220 14.28 22.46 -3.98
#